data_AF-A0A1H3MU67-F1
#
_entry.id   AF-A0A1H3MU67-F1
#
_cell.length_a   1.000
_cell.length_b   1.000
_cell.length_c   1.000
_cell.angle_alpha   90.00
_cell.angle_beta   90.00
_cell.angle_gamma   90.00
#
_symmetry.space_group_name_H-M   'P 1'
#
loop_
_entity.id
_entity.type
_entity.pdbx_description
1 polymer ?
#
loop_
_entity_poly.entity_id
_entity_poly.type
_entity_poly.pdbx_seq_one_letter_code
_entity_poly.pdbx_strand_id
1 'polypeptide(L)' 'MNPAKTNNDRLRELVEASGLSQPAALAVFNLGLGPAAYSINTFKAFLVRADSPKFRPLKDELLAHAEKNFKQHIKAS' A
#
# COMPACT_ATOMS: atom_id res chain seq x y z
N MET A 1 10.33 18.94 14.04
CA MET A 1 10.03 18.59 12.63
C MET A 1 9.53 17.16 12.62
N ASN A 2 8.30 16.91 12.16
CA ASN A 2 7.89 15.54 11.89
C ASN A 2 8.68 15.05 10.66
N PRO A 3 9.29 13.85 10.70
CA PRO A 3 9.95 13.30 9.52
C PRO A 3 8.93 13.20 8.37
N ALA A 4 9.38 13.48 7.15
CA ALA A 4 8.54 13.33 5.97
C ALA A 4 8.07 11.86 5.86
N LYS A 5 6.77 11.65 5.63
CA LYS A 5 6.19 10.31 5.48
C LYS A 5 6.83 9.58 4.30
N THR A 6 7.23 8.34 4.51
CA THR A 6 7.71 7.45 3.45
C THR A 6 6.56 6.93 2.59
N ASN A 7 6.86 6.35 1.43
CA ASN A 7 5.84 5.72 0.60
C ASN A 7 5.14 4.56 1.31
N ASN A 8 5.87 3.82 2.15
CA ASN A 8 5.30 2.75 2.97
C ASN A 8 4.33 3.30 4.03
N ASP A 9 4.63 4.47 4.63
CA ASP A 9 3.71 5.15 5.54
C ASP A 9 2.43 5.55 4.82
N ARG A 10 2.55 6.15 3.63
CA ARG A 10 1.39 6.56 2.82
C ARG A 10 0.55 5.36 2.37
N LEU A 11 1.19 4.26 1.94
CA LEU A 11 0.46 3.04 1.59
C LEU A 11 -0.29 2.46 2.80
N ARG A 12 0.31 2.46 4.00
CA ARG A 12 -0.41 2.05 5.22
C ARG A 12 -1.64 2.90 5.46
N GLU A 13 -1.53 4.22 5.32
CA GLU A 13 -2.67 5.14 5.50
C GLU A 13 -3.78 4.90 4.47
N LEU A 14 -3.45 4.61 3.21
CA LEU A 14 -4.44 4.24 2.20
C LEU A 14 -5.18 2.95 2.58
N VAL A 15 -4.45 1.93 3.03
CA VAL A 15 -5.04 0.65 3.45
C VAL A 15 -5.92 0.84 4.68
N GLU A 16 -5.45 1.59 5.68
CA GLU A 16 -6.20 1.89 6.91
C GLU A 16 -7.47 2.70 6.60
N ALA A 17 -7.36 3.78 5.81
CA ALA A 17 -8.49 4.64 5.44
C ALA A 17 -9.53 3.93 4.58
N SER A 18 -9.13 2.90 3.82
CA SER A 18 -10.08 2.09 3.03
C SER A 18 -10.97 1.18 3.87
N GLY A 19 -10.60 0.88 5.12
CA GLY A 19 -11.29 -0.08 5.99
C GLY A 19 -11.28 -1.52 5.45
N LEU A 20 -10.48 -1.82 4.43
CA LEU A 20 -10.41 -3.14 3.81
C LEU A 20 -9.55 -4.10 4.64
N SER A 21 -9.90 -5.39 4.58
CA SER A 21 -8.99 -6.45 5.05
C SER A 21 -7.72 -6.50 4.19
N GLN A 22 -6.60 -7.02 4.72
CA GLN A 22 -5.35 -7.10 3.93
C GLN A 22 -5.49 -7.85 2.59
N PRO A 23 -6.23 -8.98 2.49
CA PRO A 23 -6.46 -9.62 1.20
C PRO A 23 -7.28 -8.77 0.23
N ALA A 24 -8.27 -8.02 0.73
CA ALA A 24 -9.06 -7.12 -0.11
C ALA A 24 -8.24 -5.90 -0.57
N ALA A 25 -7.45 -5.30 0.33
CA ALA A 25 -6.49 -4.25 0.00
C ALA A 25 -5.44 -4.71 -1.02
N LEU A 26 -4.97 -5.96 -0.92
CA LEU A 26 -4.08 -6.55 -1.93
C LEU A 26 -4.75 -6.63 -3.30
N ALA A 27 -6.02 -7.04 -3.37
CA ALA A 27 -6.75 -7.11 -4.63
C ALA A 27 -6.86 -5.74 -5.29
N VAL A 28 -7.12 -4.68 -4.50
CA VAL A 28 -7.14 -3.28 -4.98
C VAL A 28 -5.74 -2.84 -5.42
N PHE A 29 -4.70 -3.14 -4.64
CA PHE A 29 -3.32 -2.81 -4.96
C PHE A 29 -2.83 -3.49 -6.26
N ASN A 30 -3.26 -4.72 -6.53
CA ASN A 30 -2.85 -5.49 -7.71
C ASN A 30 -3.70 -5.18 -8.97
N LEU A 31 -4.76 -4.39 -8.84
CA LEU A 31 -5.68 -4.13 -9.95
C LEU A 31 -4.96 -3.45 -11.12
N GLY A 32 -4.85 -4.15 -12.24
CA GLY A 32 -4.19 -3.66 -13.45
C GLY A 32 -2.68 -3.94 -13.53
N LEU A 33 -2.07 -4.60 -12.52
CA LEU A 33 -0.66 -5.02 -12.59
C LEU A 33 -0.45 -6.30 -13.42
N GLY A 34 -1.50 -7.11 -13.64
CA GLY A 34 -1.43 -8.32 -14.45
C GLY A 34 -0.36 -9.29 -13.94
N PRO A 35 0.56 -9.79 -14.81
CA PRO A 35 1.66 -10.67 -14.39
C PRO A 35 2.60 -10.07 -13.33
N ALA A 36 2.61 -8.75 -13.15
CA ALA A 36 3.41 -8.06 -12.15
C ALA A 36 2.71 -7.94 -10.78
N ALA A 37 1.58 -8.62 -10.58
CA ALA A 37 0.86 -8.64 -9.31
C ALA A 37 1.71 -9.21 -8.17
N TYR A 38 1.53 -8.63 -6.98
CA TYR A 38 2.29 -8.99 -5.80
C TYR A 38 1.60 -10.08 -4.97
N SER A 39 2.40 -10.92 -4.32
CA SER A 39 1.90 -11.87 -3.33
C SER A 39 1.48 -11.16 -2.03
N ILE A 40 0.63 -11.80 -1.23
CA ILE A 40 0.26 -11.27 0.10
C ILE A 40 1.48 -11.09 1.02
N ASN A 41 2.50 -11.94 0.89
CA ASN A 41 3.72 -11.82 1.69
C ASN A 41 4.54 -10.59 1.28
N THR A 42 4.65 -10.33 -0.02
CA THR A 42 5.34 -9.13 -0.51
C THR A 42 4.56 -7.86 -0.17
N PHE A 43 3.23 -7.90 -0.26
CA PHE A 43 2.39 -6.77 0.13
C PHE A 43 2.51 -6.46 1.63
N LYS A 44 2.48 -7.48 2.49
CA LYS A 44 2.75 -7.31 3.93
C LYS A 44 4.13 -6.70 4.18
N ALA A 45 5.14 -7.05 3.39
CA ALA A 45 6.47 -6.45 3.51
C ALA A 45 6.50 -4.95 3.22
N PHE A 46 5.55 -4.42 2.44
CA PHE A 46 5.37 -2.98 2.26
C PHE A 46 4.65 -2.32 3.44
N LEU A 47 3.80 -3.05 4.17
CA LEU A 47 3.00 -2.53 5.28
C LEU A 47 3.69 -2.60 6.64
N VAL A 48 4.72 -3.44 6.81
CA VAL A 48 5.46 -3.51 8.08
C VAL A 48 6.25 -2.22 8.34
N ARG A 49 6.60 -2.01 9.61
CA ARG A 49 7.46 -0.91 10.05
C ARG A 49 8.87 -1.01 9.44
N ALA A 50 9.52 0.14 9.25
CA ALA A 50 10.85 0.23 8.63
C ALA A 50 11.98 -0.46 9.42
N ASP A 51 11.78 -0.67 10.73
CA ASP A 51 12.70 -1.40 11.62
C ASP A 51 12.58 -2.93 11.49
N SER A 52 11.59 -3.43 10.75
CA SER A 52 11.39 -4.87 10.55
C SER A 52 12.39 -5.45 9.54
N PRO A 53 12.97 -6.64 9.80
CA PRO A 53 13.83 -7.33 8.83
C PRO A 53 13.07 -7.76 7.56
N LYS A 54 11.73 -7.78 7.61
CA LYS A 54 10.86 -8.07 6.47
C LYS A 54 10.50 -6.84 5.66
N PHE A 55 10.94 -5.65 6.08
CA PHE A 55 10.62 -4.40 5.40
C PHE A 55 11.14 -4.42 3.96
N ARG A 56 10.30 -3.93 3.05
CA ARG A 56 10.65 -3.66 1.66
C ARG A 56 10.24 -2.24 1.32
N PRO A 57 11.13 -1.41 0.75
CA PRO A 57 10.78 -0.05 0.35
C PRO A 57 9.79 -0.10 -0.82
N LEU A 58 8.75 0.73 -0.74
CA LEU A 58 7.78 0.92 -1.81
C LEU A 58 8.26 2.00 -2.78
N LYS A 59 8.35 1.67 -4.07
CA LYS A 59 8.74 2.63 -5.13
C LYS A 59 7.65 3.66 -5.39
N ASP A 60 8.03 4.85 -5.86
CA ASP A 60 7.10 5.95 -6.16
C ASP A 60 5.99 5.54 -7.15
N GLU A 61 6.34 4.80 -8.20
CA GLU A 61 5.39 4.32 -9.20
C GLU A 61 4.31 3.39 -8.61
N LEU A 62 4.69 2.57 -7.63
CA LEU A 62 3.75 1.67 -6.95
C LEU A 62 2.86 2.43 -5.97
N LEU A 63 3.38 3.48 -5.33
CA LEU A 63 2.56 4.36 -4.52
C LEU A 63 1.52 5.09 -5.39
N ALA A 64 1.94 5.68 -6.50
CA ALA A 64 1.04 6.38 -7.42
C ALA A 64 -0.05 5.43 -7.97
N HIS A 65 0.32 4.19 -8.27
CA HIS A 65 -0.63 3.15 -8.65
C HIS A 65 -1.65 2.84 -7.54
N ALA A 66 -1.17 2.66 -6.30
CA ALA A 66 -2.04 2.42 -5.15
C ALA A 66 -2.99 3.61 -4.93
N GLU A 67 -2.49 4.85 -4.89
CA GLU A 67 -3.30 6.06 -4.71
C GLU A 67 -4.45 6.14 -5.72
N LYS A 68 -4.17 5.81 -7.00
CA LYS A 68 -5.19 5.75 -8.05
C LYS A 68 -6.29 4.72 -7.74
N ASN A 69 -5.91 3.51 -7.36
CA ASN A 69 -6.87 2.41 -7.16
C ASN A 69 -7.67 2.56 -5.86
N PHE A 70 -7.03 3.03 -4.78
CA PHE A 70 -7.67 3.21 -3.47
C PHE A 70 -8.61 4.42 -3.43
N LYS A 71 -8.52 5.37 -4.38
CA LYS A 71 -9.38 6.56 -4.44
C LYS A 71 -10.88 6.25 -4.36
N GLN A 72 -11.33 5.11 -4.89
CA GLN A 72 -12.74 4.71 -4.88
C GLN A 72 -13.18 4.05 -3.55
N HIS A 73 -12.22 3.61 -2.74
CA HIS A 73 -12.45 2.90 -1.48
C HIS A 73 -12.28 3.79 -0.26
N ILE A 74 -11.70 4.97 -0.43
CA ILE A 74 -11.58 5.99 0.61
C ILE A 74 -12.77 6.93 0.44
N LYS A 75 -13.65 6.99 1.45
CA LYS A 75 -14.73 7.99 1.45
C LYS A 75 -14.09 9.37 1.52
N ALA A 76 -14.36 10.20 0.51
CA ALA A 76 -14.17 11.64 0.65
C ALA A 76 -15.07 12.07 1.82
N SER A 77 -14.45 12.46 2.93
CA SER A 77 -15.15 13.15 4.01
C SER A 77 -15.58 14.54 3.55
#